data_AF-A0A971MG52-F1
#
_entry.id   AF-A0A971MG52-F1
#
_cell.length_a   1.000
_cell.length_b   1.000
_cell.length_c   1.000
_cell.angle_alpha   90.00
_cell.angle_beta   90.00
_cell.angle_gamma   90.00
#
_symmetry.space_group_name_H-M   'P 1'
#
loop_
_entity.id
_entity.type
_entity.pdbx_description
1 polymer ?
#
loop_
_entity_poly.entity_id
_entity_poly.type
_entity_poly.pdbx_seq_one_letter_code
_entity_poly.pdbx_strand_id
1 'polypeptide(L)'
;FTITIGTDVDAIYDKVEEFINQYNELVEKTNKLLGEKRYRDYPPLTAEQKKEMDKSDIELWEEKAKSGLLRNDSIIQSTMLSVRQSLYELSAGIEGSFKLITDIGISTEKYSRGSAGGKLVIDEQKLRQAIADDPEGVMELLFKESNPEVVETLEDGKEIKQIGGLVTRIYDNLIVGMEEIIKKSGTGGENDLLRGVKGNILMDFITEYGSISMLDKDILQYSRRIDDLNDMLFRKENHYYIKFTAMERAISRMNQQSLWLMQQFSSY
;
A
#
# COMPACT_ATOMS: atom_id res chain seq x y z
N PHE A 1 -16.16 37.21 43.25
CA PHE A 1 -16.01 36.34 42.06
C PHE A 1 -14.58 35.88 42.01
N THR A 2 -14.33 34.63 42.38
CA THR A 2 -13.05 33.95 42.12
C THR A 2 -13.18 33.29 40.75
N ILE A 3 -12.47 33.81 39.75
CA ILE A 3 -12.35 33.16 38.45
C ILE A 3 -11.20 32.16 38.61
N THR A 4 -11.52 30.87 38.60
CA THR A 4 -10.51 29.80 38.60
C THR A 4 -10.21 29.46 37.14
N ILE A 5 -9.02 29.81 36.67
CA ILE A 5 -8.49 29.31 35.40
C ILE A 5 -7.84 27.97 35.73
N GLY A 6 -8.36 26.89 35.16
CA GLY A 6 -7.81 25.54 35.30
C GLY A 6 -7.78 24.85 33.94
N THR A 7 -6.87 23.91 33.78
CA THR A 7 -6.74 23.11 32.57
C THR A 7 -7.96 22.21 32.39
N ASP A 8 -8.53 22.20 31.19
CA ASP A 8 -9.67 21.34 30.84
C ASP A 8 -9.18 19.91 30.54
N VAL A 9 -9.10 19.10 31.60
CA VAL A 9 -8.65 17.70 31.53
C VAL A 9 -9.54 16.87 30.62
N ASP A 10 -10.86 17.11 30.65
CA ASP A 10 -11.84 16.37 29.86
C ASP A 10 -11.63 16.63 28.36
N ALA A 11 -11.46 17.90 27.96
CA ALA A 11 -11.22 18.25 26.57
C ALA A 11 -9.92 17.64 26.00
N ILE A 12 -8.85 17.59 26.79
CA ILE A 12 -7.58 16.95 26.38
C ILE A 12 -7.78 15.44 26.27
N TYR A 13 -8.41 14.82 27.27
CA TYR A 13 -8.68 13.39 27.28
C TYR A 13 -9.47 12.97 26.03
N ASP A 14 -10.59 13.66 25.75
CA ASP A 14 -11.48 13.35 24.61
C ASP A 14 -10.72 13.40 23.27
N LYS A 15 -9.79 14.36 23.12
CA LYS A 15 -8.96 14.47 21.91
C LYS A 15 -7.95 13.36 21.77
N VAL A 16 -7.32 12.95 22.87
CA VAL A 16 -6.39 11.81 22.88
C VAL A 16 -7.14 10.51 22.59
N GLU A 17 -8.33 10.33 23.17
CA GLU A 17 -9.20 9.19 22.90
C GLU A 17 -9.63 9.13 21.43
N GLU A 18 -10.07 10.25 20.86
CA GLU A 18 -10.43 10.35 19.43
C GLU A 18 -9.27 9.91 18.52
N PHE A 19 -8.06 10.41 18.79
CA PHE A 19 -6.86 10.03 18.05
C PHE A 19 -6.55 8.53 18.15
N ILE A 20 -6.61 7.97 19.36
CA ILE A 20 -6.34 6.55 19.61
C ILE A 20 -7.37 5.66 18.90
N ASN A 21 -8.64 6.07 18.88
CA ASN A 21 -9.69 5.37 18.15
C ASN A 21 -9.42 5.36 16.64
N GLN A 22 -9.00 6.49 16.05
CA GLN A 22 -8.63 6.56 14.63
C GLN A 22 -7.41 5.68 14.31
N TYR A 23 -6.38 5.71 15.17
CA TYR A 23 -5.22 4.83 15.05
C TYR A 23 -5.64 3.35 15.11
N ASN A 24 -6.50 2.98 16.04
CA ASN A 24 -6.98 1.61 16.21
C ASN A 24 -7.80 1.12 15.00
N GLU A 25 -8.61 2.01 14.41
CA GLU A 25 -9.33 1.71 13.17
C GLU A 25 -8.36 1.48 12.00
N LEU A 26 -7.30 2.28 11.89
CA LEU A 26 -6.24 2.08 10.90
C LEU A 26 -5.53 0.73 11.08
N VAL A 27 -5.14 0.39 12.31
CA VAL A 27 -4.54 -0.91 12.65
C VAL A 27 -5.48 -2.06 12.27
N GLU A 28 -6.78 -1.93 12.53
CA GLU A 28 -7.75 -2.96 12.16
C GLU A 28 -7.90 -3.12 10.64
N LYS A 29 -8.04 -2.00 9.91
CA LYS A 29 -8.13 -2.01 8.44
C LYS A 29 -6.89 -2.62 7.80
N THR A 30 -5.71 -2.21 8.23
CA THR A 30 -4.43 -2.74 7.70
C THR A 30 -4.29 -4.22 7.99
N ASN A 31 -4.58 -4.67 9.20
CA ASN A 31 -4.53 -6.08 9.57
C ASN A 31 -5.53 -6.94 8.77
N LYS A 32 -6.74 -6.42 8.53
CA LYS A 32 -7.74 -7.09 7.70
C LYS A 32 -7.25 -7.26 6.26
N LEU A 33 -6.70 -6.21 5.65
CA LEU A 33 -6.15 -6.24 4.28
C LEU A 33 -4.96 -7.18 4.15
N LEU A 34 -4.05 -7.16 5.13
CA LEU A 34 -2.87 -8.02 5.18
C LEU A 34 -3.22 -9.50 5.40
N GLY A 35 -4.30 -9.77 6.13
CA GLY A 35 -4.79 -11.12 6.47
C GLY A 35 -5.84 -11.70 5.52
N GLU A 36 -6.28 -10.93 4.51
CA GLU A 36 -7.37 -11.33 3.63
C GLU A 36 -7.04 -12.59 2.82
N LYS A 37 -8.02 -13.48 2.67
CA LYS A 37 -7.87 -14.69 1.85
C LYS A 37 -7.87 -14.30 0.37
N ARG A 38 -6.81 -14.72 -0.35
CA ARG A 38 -6.72 -14.58 -1.80
C ARG A 38 -7.47 -15.70 -2.52
N TYR A 39 -8.49 -15.35 -3.31
CA TYR A 39 -9.19 -16.30 -4.19
C TYR A 39 -8.48 -16.41 -5.55
N ARG A 40 -7.62 -17.42 -5.72
CA ARG A 40 -6.81 -17.60 -6.94
C ARG A 40 -7.62 -17.98 -8.19
N ASP A 41 -8.80 -18.56 -8.01
CA ASP A 41 -9.64 -19.05 -9.10
C ASP A 41 -10.43 -17.94 -9.81
N TYR A 42 -10.30 -16.69 -9.34
CA TYR A 42 -11.02 -15.53 -9.86
C TYR A 42 -10.01 -14.53 -10.48
N PRO A 43 -9.47 -14.80 -11.69
CA PRO A 43 -8.62 -13.85 -12.38
C PRO A 43 -9.41 -12.60 -12.84
N PRO A 44 -8.75 -11.47 -13.13
CA PRO A 44 -9.39 -10.30 -13.70
C PRO A 44 -10.11 -10.64 -15.02
N LEU A 45 -11.37 -10.21 -15.14
CA LEU A 45 -12.18 -10.45 -16.34
C LEU A 45 -11.71 -9.59 -17.51
N THR A 46 -11.66 -10.19 -18.69
CA THR A 46 -11.43 -9.45 -19.95
C THR A 46 -12.64 -8.59 -20.30
N ALA A 47 -12.44 -7.59 -21.15
CA ALA A 47 -13.54 -6.75 -21.62
C ALA A 47 -14.63 -7.54 -22.35
N GLU A 48 -14.28 -8.65 -23.00
CA GLU A 48 -15.23 -9.54 -23.67
C GLU A 48 -16.04 -10.35 -22.65
N GLN A 49 -15.38 -10.95 -21.66
CA GLN A 49 -16.05 -11.68 -20.58
C GLN A 49 -17.03 -10.80 -19.82
N LYS A 50 -16.66 -9.54 -19.53
CA LYS A 50 -17.55 -8.57 -18.88
C LYS A 50 -18.80 -8.24 -19.71
N LYS A 51 -18.74 -8.32 -21.04
CA LYS A 51 -19.92 -8.07 -21.90
C LYS A 51 -20.91 -9.23 -21.90
N GLU A 52 -20.44 -10.42 -21.58
CA GLU A 52 -21.23 -11.66 -21.57
C GLU A 52 -21.82 -11.98 -20.19
N MET A 53 -21.46 -11.21 -19.16
CA MET A 53 -21.88 -11.42 -17.78
C MET A 53 -22.86 -10.35 -17.29
N ASP A 54 -23.73 -10.73 -16.35
CA ASP A 54 -24.60 -9.79 -15.65
C ASP A 54 -23.81 -8.91 -14.68
N LYS A 55 -24.27 -7.68 -14.46
CA LYS A 55 -23.57 -6.69 -13.61
C LYS A 55 -23.30 -7.20 -12.19
N SER A 56 -24.27 -7.86 -11.56
CA SER A 56 -24.10 -8.40 -10.20
C SER A 56 -23.01 -9.48 -10.15
N ASP A 57 -22.91 -10.31 -11.19
CA ASP A 57 -21.91 -11.36 -11.27
C ASP A 57 -20.51 -10.77 -11.51
N ILE A 58 -20.42 -9.71 -12.31
CA ILE A 58 -19.18 -8.94 -12.52
C ILE A 58 -18.71 -8.33 -11.19
N GLU A 59 -19.60 -7.69 -10.43
CA GLU A 59 -19.25 -7.08 -9.14
C GLU A 59 -18.73 -8.12 -8.14
N LEU A 60 -19.44 -9.24 -7.97
CA LEU A 60 -19.02 -10.33 -7.10
C LEU A 60 -17.72 -10.99 -7.56
N TRP A 61 -17.50 -11.10 -8.87
CA TRP A 61 -16.26 -11.63 -9.43
C TRP A 61 -15.10 -10.67 -9.18
N GLU A 62 -15.29 -9.37 -9.41
CA GLU A 62 -14.27 -8.35 -9.18
C GLU A 62 -13.90 -8.24 -7.69
N GLU A 63 -14.87 -8.35 -6.78
CA GLU A 63 -14.60 -8.39 -5.34
C GLU A 63 -13.69 -9.57 -5.00
N LYS A 64 -14.02 -10.77 -5.49
CA LYS A 64 -13.17 -11.96 -5.28
C LYS A 64 -11.81 -11.84 -5.98
N ALA A 65 -11.76 -11.25 -7.16
CA ALA A 65 -10.51 -11.03 -7.89
C ALA A 65 -9.58 -10.02 -7.18
N LYS A 66 -10.16 -9.04 -6.48
CA LYS A 66 -9.42 -8.05 -5.67
C LYS A 66 -9.06 -8.55 -4.27
N SER A 67 -9.68 -9.65 -3.81
CA SER A 67 -9.39 -10.23 -2.50
C SER A 67 -7.92 -10.59 -2.32
N GLY A 68 -7.34 -10.20 -1.18
CA GLY A 68 -5.99 -10.56 -0.81
C GLY A 68 -4.92 -10.01 -1.75
N LEU A 69 -5.21 -8.93 -2.50
CA LEU A 69 -4.22 -8.20 -3.29
C LEU A 69 -3.11 -7.62 -2.41
N LEU A 70 -3.47 -7.12 -1.23
CA LEU A 70 -2.54 -6.57 -0.24
C LEU A 70 -2.10 -7.61 0.80
N ARG A 71 -2.46 -8.89 0.61
CA ARG A 71 -2.12 -9.94 1.57
C ARG A 71 -0.60 -10.03 1.68
N ASN A 72 -0.11 -9.97 2.92
CA ASN A 72 1.33 -9.96 3.23
C ASN A 72 2.11 -8.86 2.49
N ASP A 73 1.50 -7.72 2.19
CA ASP A 73 2.26 -6.61 1.61
C ASP A 73 3.35 -6.14 2.58
N SER A 74 4.59 -6.16 2.10
CA SER A 74 5.77 -5.89 2.92
C SER A 74 5.89 -4.43 3.34
N ILE A 75 5.41 -3.48 2.52
CA ILE A 75 5.49 -2.05 2.81
C ILE A 75 4.51 -1.72 3.93
N ILE A 76 3.26 -2.19 3.82
CA ILE A 76 2.27 -1.96 4.88
C ILE A 76 2.72 -2.63 6.19
N GLN A 77 3.26 -3.84 6.13
CA GLN A 77 3.79 -4.52 7.32
C GLN A 77 4.96 -3.77 7.96
N SER A 78 5.93 -3.31 7.16
CA SER A 78 7.09 -2.57 7.69
C SER A 78 6.67 -1.22 8.26
N THR A 79 5.78 -0.48 7.59
CA THR A 79 5.27 0.80 8.08
C THR A 79 4.58 0.63 9.44
N MET A 80 3.65 -0.32 9.56
CA MET A 80 2.94 -0.54 10.83
C MET A 80 3.87 -1.02 11.95
N LEU A 81 4.92 -1.78 11.61
CA LEU A 81 5.96 -2.18 12.55
C LEU A 81 6.79 -0.97 13.03
N SER A 82 7.26 -0.13 12.12
CA SER A 82 8.02 1.08 12.43
C SER A 82 7.22 2.04 13.31
N VAL A 83 5.94 2.26 12.97
CA VAL A 83 5.03 3.05 13.81
C VAL A 83 4.99 2.49 15.23
N ARG A 84 4.75 1.17 15.38
CA ARG A 84 4.67 0.53 16.69
C ARG A 84 5.97 0.63 17.48
N GLN A 85 7.12 0.45 16.83
CA GLN A 85 8.43 0.56 17.49
C GLN A 85 8.67 1.98 17.99
N SER A 86 8.37 2.98 17.14
CA SER A 86 8.58 4.40 17.46
C SER A 86 7.82 4.88 18.70
N LEU A 87 6.69 4.25 19.06
CA LEU A 87 5.90 4.57 20.25
C LEU A 87 6.57 4.22 21.57
N TYR A 88 7.53 3.30 21.54
CA TYR A 88 8.28 2.84 22.72
C TYR A 88 9.73 3.34 22.74
N GLU A 89 10.12 4.13 21.75
CA GLU A 89 11.44 4.75 21.69
C GLU A 89 11.50 6.01 22.55
N LEU A 90 12.65 6.25 23.18
CA LEU A 90 12.93 7.50 23.86
C LEU A 90 13.31 8.57 22.83
N SER A 91 12.84 9.80 23.03
CA SER A 91 13.27 10.96 22.24
C SER A 91 14.00 11.94 23.13
N ALA A 92 15.10 12.47 22.60
CA ALA A 92 15.76 13.63 23.19
C ALA A 92 14.82 14.84 23.23
N GLY A 93 15.11 15.77 24.14
CA GLY A 93 14.47 17.09 24.15
C GLY A 93 12.98 17.12 24.49
N ILE A 94 12.43 16.01 24.98
CA ILE A 94 11.13 16.00 25.65
C ILE A 94 11.35 16.51 27.07
N GLU A 95 10.89 17.71 27.36
CA GLU A 95 10.91 18.33 28.68
C GLU A 95 9.62 17.95 29.40
N GLY A 96 9.71 17.47 30.65
CA GLY A 96 8.54 17.05 31.44
C GLY A 96 8.71 15.73 32.18
N SER A 97 7.66 15.34 32.88
CA SER A 97 7.67 14.18 33.79
C SER A 97 7.52 12.83 33.07
N PHE A 98 7.09 12.85 31.81
CA PHE A 98 6.75 11.65 31.04
C PHE A 98 7.70 11.46 29.86
N LYS A 99 8.13 10.21 29.63
CA LYS A 99 9.09 9.88 28.56
C LYS A 99 8.58 8.78 27.63
N LEU A 100 7.68 7.92 28.11
CA LEU A 100 7.10 6.81 27.37
C LEU A 100 5.58 6.92 27.33
N ILE A 101 4.97 6.38 26.27
CA ILE A 101 3.52 6.29 26.11
C ILE A 101 2.82 5.61 27.31
N THR A 102 3.51 4.68 27.97
CA THR A 102 3.02 3.97 29.15
C THR A 102 2.95 4.83 30.40
N ASP A 103 3.76 5.90 30.48
CA ASP A 103 3.81 6.77 31.65
C ASP A 103 2.51 7.58 31.78
N ILE A 104 1.88 7.89 30.65
CA ILE A 104 0.57 8.56 30.57
C ILE A 104 -0.60 7.57 30.50
N GLY A 105 -0.38 6.28 30.82
CA GLY A 105 -1.44 5.28 30.89
C GLY A 105 -1.90 4.69 29.55
N ILE A 106 -1.14 4.90 28.46
CA ILE A 106 -1.47 4.29 27.17
C ILE A 106 -0.53 3.12 26.89
N SER A 107 -1.10 1.98 26.52
CA SER A 107 -0.33 0.75 26.26
C SER A 107 -0.80 0.07 24.97
N THR A 108 -0.09 -0.97 24.52
CA THR A 108 -0.53 -1.78 23.37
C THR A 108 -1.30 -3.00 23.86
N GLU A 109 -2.32 -3.41 23.12
CA GLU A 109 -3.06 -4.64 23.37
C GLU A 109 -2.11 -5.84 23.47
N LYS A 110 -2.41 -6.77 24.39
CA LYS A 110 -1.67 -8.02 24.47
C LYS A 110 -1.97 -8.84 23.22
N TYR A 111 -0.92 -9.43 22.63
CA TYR A 111 -1.08 -10.39 21.55
C TYR A 111 -2.03 -11.52 21.97
N SER A 112 -3.07 -11.73 21.18
CA SER A 112 -4.04 -12.79 21.35
C SER A 112 -4.27 -13.52 20.03
N ARG A 113 -4.67 -14.79 20.09
CA ARG A 113 -4.93 -15.60 18.89
C ARG A 113 -6.07 -14.95 18.09
N GLY A 114 -5.75 -14.46 16.89
CA GLY A 114 -6.71 -13.78 16.01
C GLY A 114 -6.64 -12.25 16.07
N SER A 115 -5.86 -11.66 16.98
CA SER A 115 -5.45 -10.27 16.88
C SER A 115 -4.06 -10.19 16.24
N ALA A 116 -3.93 -9.33 15.24
CA ALA A 116 -2.62 -9.00 14.68
C ALA A 116 -1.80 -8.07 15.61
N GLY A 117 -2.40 -7.67 16.74
CA GLY A 117 -1.77 -6.84 17.76
C GLY A 117 -1.59 -5.40 17.30
N GLY A 118 -1.12 -4.55 18.22
CA GLY A 118 -0.74 -3.18 17.91
C GLY A 118 -1.81 -2.13 18.15
N LYS A 119 -3.04 -2.50 18.52
CA LYS A 119 -4.01 -1.51 18.99
C LYS A 119 -3.56 -0.88 20.30
N LEU A 120 -3.79 0.42 20.46
CA LEU A 120 -3.56 1.14 21.70
C LEU A 120 -4.76 0.99 22.63
N VAL A 121 -4.47 0.89 23.93
CA VAL A 121 -5.41 0.73 25.02
C VAL A 121 -5.15 1.82 26.05
N ILE A 122 -6.20 2.56 26.41
CA ILE A 122 -6.15 3.67 27.35
C ILE A 122 -6.52 3.15 28.75
N ASP A 123 -5.69 3.44 29.73
CA ASP A 123 -6.07 3.46 31.14
C ASP A 123 -6.61 4.86 31.47
N GLU A 124 -7.94 5.01 31.44
CA GLU A 124 -8.61 6.29 31.57
C GLU A 124 -8.20 7.03 32.86
N GLN A 125 -8.10 6.32 33.98
CA GLN A 125 -7.74 6.92 35.26
C GLN A 125 -6.32 7.47 35.23
N LYS A 126 -5.37 6.70 34.70
CA LYS A 126 -3.97 7.16 34.60
C LYS A 126 -3.80 8.29 33.61
N LEU A 127 -4.47 8.25 32.46
CA LEU A 127 -4.36 9.32 31.47
C LEU A 127 -4.92 10.62 32.02
N ARG A 128 -6.11 10.59 32.64
CA ARG A 128 -6.70 11.77 33.29
C ARG A 128 -5.81 12.31 34.40
N GLN A 129 -5.21 11.44 35.20
CA GLN A 129 -4.27 11.84 36.24
C GLN A 129 -3.00 12.49 35.66
N ALA A 130 -2.41 11.90 34.62
CA ALA A 130 -1.23 12.45 33.96
C ALA A 130 -1.49 13.84 33.37
N ILE A 131 -2.67 14.05 32.75
CA ILE A 131 -3.11 15.35 32.22
C ILE A 131 -3.33 16.36 33.35
N ALA A 132 -3.89 15.93 34.49
CA ALA A 132 -4.12 16.81 35.63
C ALA A 132 -2.81 17.22 36.33
N ASP A 133 -1.82 16.33 36.38
CA ASP A 133 -0.55 16.54 37.06
C ASP A 133 0.43 17.40 36.25
N ASP A 134 0.57 17.15 34.94
CA ASP A 134 1.52 17.83 34.06
C ASP A 134 0.98 17.90 32.61
N PRO A 135 -0.01 18.79 32.33
CA PRO A 135 -0.64 18.87 31.02
C PRO A 135 0.34 19.30 29.93
N GLU A 136 1.26 20.22 30.22
CA GLU A 136 2.33 20.59 29.30
C GLU A 136 3.24 19.39 28.97
N GLY A 137 3.61 18.57 29.96
CA GLY A 137 4.39 17.36 29.74
C GLY A 137 3.68 16.32 28.87
N VAL A 138 2.36 16.16 29.01
CA VAL A 138 1.55 15.30 28.12
C VAL A 138 1.57 15.86 26.69
N MET A 139 1.40 17.17 26.52
CA MET A 139 1.42 17.80 25.19
C MET A 139 2.79 17.72 24.53
N GLU A 140 3.87 17.94 25.28
CA GLU A 140 5.25 17.70 24.84
C GLU A 140 5.43 16.26 24.35
N LEU A 141 5.07 15.26 25.18
CA LEU A 141 5.23 13.85 24.83
C LEU A 141 4.45 13.48 23.55
N LEU A 142 3.25 14.04 23.34
CA LEU A 142 2.41 13.72 22.19
C LEU A 142 2.83 14.46 20.92
N PHE A 143 3.14 15.76 21.00
CA PHE A 143 3.18 16.64 19.83
C PHE A 143 4.51 17.34 19.58
N LYS A 144 5.57 17.10 20.38
CA LYS A 144 6.88 17.69 20.12
C LYS A 144 7.30 17.48 18.66
N GLU A 145 7.82 18.52 18.02
CA GLU A 145 8.33 18.40 16.66
C GLU A 145 9.61 17.56 16.63
N SER A 146 9.82 16.85 15.52
CA SER A 146 11.06 16.11 15.28
C SER A 146 12.18 17.09 14.93
N ASN A 147 13.35 16.93 15.56
CA ASN A 147 14.56 17.67 15.21
C ASN A 147 15.79 16.75 15.31
N PRO A 148 16.14 16.04 14.23
CA PRO A 148 17.23 15.08 14.25
C PRO A 148 18.62 15.65 14.57
N GLU A 149 18.79 16.98 14.54
CA GLU A 149 20.04 17.67 14.91
C GLU A 149 20.22 17.74 16.43
N VAL A 150 19.14 17.66 17.19
CA VAL A 150 19.18 17.63 18.65
C VAL A 150 19.48 16.21 19.11
N VAL A 151 20.58 16.07 19.83
CA VAL A 151 21.07 14.81 20.40
C VAL A 151 21.23 14.98 21.90
N GLU A 152 20.79 13.98 22.65
CA GLU A 152 20.97 13.89 24.09
C GLU A 152 21.73 12.61 24.43
N THR A 153 22.70 12.70 25.32
CA THR A 153 23.46 11.55 25.82
C THR A 153 22.85 11.11 27.14
N LEU A 154 22.32 9.89 27.18
CA LEU A 154 21.78 9.27 28.37
C LEU A 154 22.89 8.94 29.38
N GLU A 155 22.50 8.67 30.64
CA GLU A 155 23.44 8.34 31.73
C GLU A 155 24.32 7.12 31.44
N ASP A 156 23.85 6.19 30.60
CA ASP A 156 24.57 4.99 30.16
C ASP A 156 25.55 5.25 28.99
N GLY A 157 25.67 6.50 28.54
CA GLY A 157 26.49 6.92 27.40
C GLY A 157 25.83 6.72 26.04
N LYS A 158 24.56 6.27 25.99
CA LYS A 158 23.83 6.12 24.72
C LYS A 158 23.33 7.46 24.23
N GLU A 159 23.64 7.78 22.97
CA GLU A 159 23.08 8.95 22.30
C GLU A 159 21.68 8.64 21.73
N ILE A 160 20.72 9.52 22.01
CA ILE A 160 19.37 9.50 21.45
C ILE A 160 19.10 10.81 20.71
N LYS A 161 18.32 10.75 19.64
CA LYS A 161 17.94 11.92 18.84
C LYS A 161 16.55 12.41 19.21
N GLN A 162 16.25 13.67 18.91
CA GLN A 162 14.89 14.19 19.03
C GLN A 162 14.07 13.71 17.81
N ILE A 163 13.40 12.57 18.00
CA ILE A 163 12.52 11.96 16.99
C ILE A 163 11.07 12.47 17.08
N GLY A 164 10.80 13.46 17.93
CA GLY A 164 9.50 14.11 18.09
C GLY A 164 8.59 13.42 19.12
N GLY A 165 7.37 13.92 19.27
CA GLY A 165 6.31 13.35 20.09
C GLY A 165 5.65 12.15 19.43
N LEU A 166 4.84 11.42 20.19
CA LEU A 166 4.22 10.16 19.75
C LEU A 166 3.35 10.32 18.49
N VAL A 167 2.55 11.39 18.42
CA VAL A 167 1.70 11.70 17.26
C VAL A 167 2.56 12.07 16.05
N THR A 168 3.57 12.91 16.27
CA THR A 168 4.55 13.30 15.23
C THR A 168 5.23 12.07 14.64
N ARG A 169 5.68 11.13 15.48
CA ARG A 169 6.31 9.88 15.04
C ARG A 169 5.37 8.99 14.25
N ILE A 170 4.11 8.82 14.71
CA ILE A 170 3.10 8.06 13.95
C ILE A 170 2.94 8.70 12.57
N TYR A 171 2.74 10.01 12.52
CA TYR A 171 2.53 10.77 11.29
C TYR A 171 3.71 10.65 10.32
N ASP A 172 4.94 10.87 10.79
CA ASP A 172 6.16 10.79 9.98
C ASP A 172 6.37 9.38 9.42
N ASN A 173 6.20 8.34 10.24
CA ASN A 173 6.35 6.96 9.79
C ASN A 173 5.27 6.57 8.76
N LEU A 174 4.04 7.05 8.93
CA LEU A 174 2.97 6.84 7.95
C LEU A 174 3.26 7.55 6.63
N ILE A 175 3.80 8.76 6.65
CA ILE A 175 4.24 9.47 5.44
C ILE A 175 5.30 8.66 4.70
N VAL A 176 6.32 8.15 5.40
CA VAL A 176 7.36 7.33 4.78
C VAL A 176 6.73 6.09 4.13
N GLY A 177 5.78 5.44 4.80
CA GLY A 177 5.02 4.33 4.23
C GLY A 177 4.24 4.72 2.96
N MET A 178 3.57 5.88 2.99
CA MET A 178 2.85 6.41 1.83
C MET A 178 3.80 6.74 0.66
N GLU A 179 4.96 7.33 0.92
CA GLU A 179 5.99 7.61 -0.09
C GLU A 179 6.47 6.30 -0.76
N GLU A 180 6.69 5.24 0.01
CA GLU A 180 7.04 3.91 -0.53
C GLU A 180 5.91 3.28 -1.34
N ILE A 181 4.65 3.41 -0.90
CA ILE A 181 3.49 2.97 -1.67
C ILE A 181 3.41 3.75 -3.00
N ILE A 182 3.59 5.06 -2.98
CA ILE A 182 3.57 5.91 -4.19
C ILE A 182 4.67 5.48 -5.17
N LYS A 183 5.89 5.21 -4.70
CA LYS A 183 6.98 4.68 -5.54
C LYS A 183 6.59 3.36 -6.18
N LYS A 184 5.93 2.46 -5.43
CA LYS A 184 5.53 1.14 -5.92
C LYS A 184 4.36 1.19 -6.90
N SER A 185 3.24 1.79 -6.52
CA SER A 185 1.97 1.72 -7.25
C SER A 185 1.51 3.03 -7.90
N GLY A 186 2.27 4.10 -7.75
CA GLY A 186 1.87 5.43 -8.19
C GLY A 186 0.88 6.08 -7.23
N THR A 187 0.37 7.23 -7.61
CA THR A 187 -0.46 8.08 -6.75
C THR A 187 -1.93 7.66 -6.68
N GLY A 188 -2.32 6.66 -7.49
CA GLY A 188 -3.72 6.24 -7.61
C GLY A 188 -4.65 7.31 -8.20
N GLY A 189 -4.11 8.39 -8.76
CA GLY A 189 -4.88 9.55 -9.24
C GLY A 189 -5.22 10.58 -8.16
N GLU A 190 -4.83 10.34 -6.91
CA GLU A 190 -5.20 11.15 -5.74
C GLU A 190 -4.13 12.19 -5.37
N ASN A 191 -3.56 12.86 -6.39
CA ASN A 191 -2.43 13.77 -6.19
C ASN A 191 -2.71 14.91 -5.20
N ASP A 192 -3.92 15.47 -5.26
CA ASP A 192 -4.32 16.58 -4.39
C ASP A 192 -4.49 16.14 -2.94
N LEU A 193 -5.06 14.95 -2.72
CA LEU A 193 -5.17 14.35 -1.39
C LEU A 193 -3.78 14.11 -0.80
N LEU A 194 -2.85 13.56 -1.58
CA LEU A 194 -1.48 13.30 -1.12
C LEU A 194 -0.75 14.60 -0.74
N ARG A 195 -0.87 15.66 -1.57
CA ARG A 195 -0.30 16.98 -1.26
C ARG A 195 -0.94 17.62 -0.04
N GLY A 196 -2.21 17.32 0.23
CA GLY A 196 -2.92 17.75 1.44
C GLY A 196 -2.37 17.10 2.72
N VAL A 197 -1.83 15.89 2.63
CA VAL A 197 -1.09 15.26 3.74
C VAL A 197 0.25 15.97 3.93
N LYS A 198 1.12 15.98 2.91
CA LYS A 198 2.43 16.65 2.98
C LYS A 198 2.74 17.28 1.62
N GLY A 199 2.96 18.60 1.60
CA GLY A 199 3.08 19.36 0.36
C GLY A 199 4.17 18.87 -0.60
N ASN A 200 5.25 18.30 -0.06
CA ASN A 200 6.37 17.75 -0.83
C ASN A 200 6.39 16.21 -0.88
N ILE A 201 5.32 15.50 -0.52
CA ILE A 201 5.28 14.03 -0.53
C ILE A 201 5.55 13.42 -1.92
N LEU A 202 5.20 14.16 -2.99
CA LEU A 202 5.40 13.72 -4.36
C LEU A 202 6.75 14.14 -4.95
N MET A 203 7.59 14.87 -4.19
CA MET A 203 8.81 15.45 -4.73
C MET A 203 9.73 14.36 -5.31
N ASP A 204 10.09 13.37 -4.51
CA ASP A 204 10.98 12.27 -4.92
C ASP A 204 10.35 11.43 -6.04
N PHE A 205 9.03 11.18 -5.97
CA PHE A 205 8.32 10.46 -7.02
C PHE A 205 8.39 11.19 -8.37
N ILE A 206 8.32 12.52 -8.36
CA ILE A 206 8.38 13.33 -9.57
C ILE A 206 9.83 13.45 -10.07
N THR A 207 10.78 13.76 -9.18
CA THR A 207 12.17 14.07 -9.56
C THR A 207 13.02 12.83 -9.81
N GLU A 208 12.92 11.80 -8.96
CA GLU A 208 13.75 10.59 -9.06
C GLU A 208 13.09 9.52 -9.93
N TYR A 209 11.76 9.37 -9.82
CA TYR A 209 11.01 8.33 -10.54
C TYR A 209 10.35 8.82 -11.83
N GLY A 210 10.42 10.13 -12.12
CA GLY A 210 9.85 10.71 -13.34
C GLY A 210 8.33 10.56 -13.42
N SER A 211 7.64 10.47 -12.29
CA SER A 211 6.21 10.17 -12.18
C SER A 211 5.78 8.81 -12.74
N ILE A 212 6.71 7.84 -12.82
CA ILE A 212 6.43 6.48 -13.27
C ILE A 212 6.73 5.51 -12.14
N SER A 213 5.69 4.86 -11.61
CA SER A 213 5.84 3.89 -10.52
C SER A 213 6.50 2.58 -10.96
N MET A 214 6.89 1.74 -10.00
CA MET A 214 7.44 0.42 -10.31
C MET A 214 6.43 -0.44 -11.09
N LEU A 215 5.16 -0.44 -10.67
CA LEU A 215 4.11 -1.16 -11.39
C LEU A 215 3.88 -0.61 -12.79
N ASP A 216 3.95 0.72 -12.99
CA ASP A 216 3.83 1.32 -14.33
C ASP A 216 4.97 0.85 -15.24
N LYS A 217 6.21 0.79 -14.72
CA LYS A 217 7.36 0.28 -15.47
C LYS A 217 7.17 -1.17 -15.88
N ASP A 218 6.69 -2.01 -14.98
CA ASP A 218 6.39 -3.42 -15.27
C ASP A 218 5.31 -3.54 -16.34
N ILE A 219 4.22 -2.76 -16.22
CA ILE A 219 3.14 -2.72 -17.22
C ILE A 219 3.69 -2.33 -18.60
N LEU A 220 4.53 -1.29 -18.69
CA LEU A 220 5.14 -0.86 -19.95
C LEU A 220 6.01 -1.94 -20.57
N GLN A 221 6.77 -2.69 -19.75
CA GLN A 221 7.57 -3.82 -20.23
C GLN A 221 6.69 -4.96 -20.76
N TYR A 222 5.61 -5.30 -20.05
CA TYR A 222 4.67 -6.31 -20.51
C TYR A 222 3.97 -5.90 -21.80
N SER A 223 3.56 -4.64 -21.94
CA SER A 223 2.96 -4.12 -23.18
C SER A 223 3.90 -4.27 -24.38
N ARG A 224 5.18 -3.87 -24.24
CA ARG A 224 6.17 -4.06 -25.32
C ARG A 224 6.35 -5.52 -25.70
N ARG A 225 6.40 -6.41 -24.70
CA ARG A 225 6.51 -7.85 -24.93
C ARG A 225 5.28 -8.40 -25.64
N ILE A 226 4.09 -7.91 -25.33
CA ILE A 226 2.85 -8.29 -26.01
C ILE A 226 2.91 -7.85 -27.48
N ASP A 227 3.37 -6.63 -27.74
CA ASP A 227 3.54 -6.12 -29.12
C ASP A 227 4.51 -7.00 -29.93
N ASP A 228 5.67 -7.33 -29.37
CA ASP A 228 6.65 -8.22 -30.03
C ASP A 228 6.07 -9.61 -30.34
N LEU A 229 5.26 -10.15 -29.42
CA LEU A 229 4.59 -11.45 -29.61
C LEU A 229 3.50 -11.38 -30.68
N ASN A 230 2.74 -10.28 -30.75
CA ASN A 230 1.74 -10.06 -31.80
C ASN A 230 2.40 -9.98 -33.18
N ASP A 231 3.52 -9.26 -33.30
CA ASP A 231 4.31 -9.21 -34.52
C ASP A 231 4.82 -10.59 -34.95
N MET A 232 5.31 -11.38 -34.00
CA MET A 232 5.75 -12.74 -34.27
C MET A 232 4.58 -13.63 -34.74
N LEU A 233 3.41 -13.50 -34.10
CA LEU A 233 2.21 -14.24 -34.48
C LEU A 233 1.79 -13.92 -35.92
N PHE A 234 1.75 -12.64 -36.26
CA PHE A 234 1.42 -12.17 -37.61
C PHE A 234 2.40 -12.71 -38.67
N ARG A 235 3.71 -12.70 -38.39
CA ARG A 235 4.71 -13.30 -39.30
C ARG A 235 4.49 -14.80 -39.47
N LYS A 236 4.15 -15.51 -38.40
CA LYS A 236 3.91 -16.95 -38.42
C LYS A 236 2.65 -17.30 -39.21
N GLU A 237 1.58 -16.52 -39.02
CA GLU A 237 0.34 -16.64 -39.79
C GLU A 237 0.60 -16.45 -41.28
N ASN A 238 1.28 -15.37 -41.67
CA ASN A 238 1.65 -15.10 -43.06
C ASN A 238 2.49 -16.22 -43.67
N HIS A 239 3.45 -16.76 -42.91
CA HIS A 239 4.26 -17.89 -43.36
C HIS A 239 3.42 -19.14 -43.64
N TYR A 240 2.48 -19.46 -42.75
CA TYR A 240 1.56 -20.59 -42.98
C TYR A 240 0.62 -20.33 -44.14
N TYR A 241 0.12 -19.11 -44.31
CA TYR A 241 -0.72 -18.73 -45.44
C TYR A 241 0.00 -18.89 -46.79
N ILE A 242 1.27 -18.47 -46.86
CA ILE A 242 2.13 -18.67 -48.04
C ILE A 242 2.32 -20.17 -48.34
N LYS A 243 2.64 -20.97 -47.32
CA LYS A 243 2.80 -22.43 -47.46
C LYS A 243 1.51 -23.11 -47.93
N PHE A 244 0.38 -22.72 -47.36
CA PHE A 244 -0.93 -23.25 -47.72
C PHE A 244 -1.27 -22.90 -49.17
N THR A 245 -1.09 -21.64 -49.57
CA THR A 245 -1.30 -21.19 -50.96
C THR A 245 -0.39 -21.92 -51.95
N ALA A 246 0.87 -22.16 -51.60
CA ALA A 246 1.81 -22.91 -52.44
C ALA A 246 1.38 -24.38 -52.60
N MET A 247 0.90 -25.01 -51.52
CA MET A 247 0.37 -26.36 -51.53
C MET A 247 -0.91 -26.48 -52.37
N GLU A 248 -1.85 -25.54 -52.26
CA GLU A 248 -3.04 -25.49 -53.12
C GLU A 248 -2.68 -25.38 -54.60
N ARG A 249 -1.71 -24.52 -54.94
CA ARG A 249 -1.20 -24.40 -56.32
C ARG A 249 -0.56 -25.69 -56.80
N ALA A 250 0.20 -26.39 -55.95
CA ALA A 250 0.81 -27.67 -56.29
C ALA A 250 -0.23 -28.76 -56.55
N ILE A 251 -1.25 -28.88 -55.67
CA ILE A 251 -2.36 -29.82 -55.84
C ILE A 251 -3.13 -29.54 -57.14
N SER A 252 -3.44 -28.27 -57.42
CA SER A 252 -4.10 -27.87 -58.66
C SER A 252 -3.31 -28.29 -59.91
N ARG A 253 -2.00 -28.06 -59.91
CA ARG A 253 -1.10 -28.51 -61.00
C ARG A 253 -1.05 -30.03 -61.11
N MET A 254 -0.97 -30.76 -60.00
CA MET A 254 -0.97 -32.23 -60.01
C MET A 254 -2.28 -32.80 -60.55
N ASN A 255 -3.43 -32.20 -60.21
CA ASN A 255 -4.73 -32.60 -60.77
C ASN A 255 -4.78 -32.36 -62.29
N GLN A 256 -4.28 -31.22 -62.77
CA GLN A 256 -4.18 -30.94 -64.22
C GLN A 256 -3.27 -31.94 -64.93
N GLN A 257 -2.12 -32.28 -64.33
CA GLN A 257 -1.19 -33.29 -64.87
C GLN A 257 -1.82 -34.68 -64.89
N SER A 258 -2.51 -35.08 -63.82
CA SER A 258 -3.22 -36.36 -63.74
C SER A 258 -4.29 -36.47 -64.83
N LEU A 259 -5.10 -35.43 -65.03
CA LEU A 259 -6.11 -35.38 -66.10
C LEU A 259 -5.48 -35.46 -67.50
N TRP A 260 -4.36 -34.77 -67.73
CA TRP A 260 -3.63 -34.83 -69.00
C TRP A 260 -3.09 -36.24 -69.26
N LEU A 261 -2.50 -36.89 -68.25
CA LEU A 261 -2.05 -38.28 -68.34
C LEU A 261 -3.21 -39.23 -68.62
N MET A 262 -4.34 -39.07 -67.93
CA MET A 262 -5.55 -39.89 -68.17
C MET A 262 -6.07 -39.74 -69.60
N GLN A 263 -6.09 -38.53 -70.16
CA GLN A 263 -6.48 -38.31 -71.56
C GLN A 263 -5.51 -38.99 -72.54
N GLN A 264 -4.19 -38.93 -72.27
CA GLN A 264 -3.20 -39.63 -73.10
C GLN A 264 -3.35 -41.15 -73.02
N PHE A 265 -3.58 -41.72 -71.84
CA PHE A 265 -3.82 -43.16 -71.68
C PHE A 265 -5.16 -43.63 -72.24
N SER A 266 -6.15 -42.74 -72.38
CA SER A 266 -7.46 -43.05 -72.96
C SER A 266 -7.52 -42.88 -74.49
N SER A 267 -6.49 -42.29 -75.10
CA SER A 267 -6.38 -42.09 -76.56
C SER A 267 -5.53 -43.15 -77.27
N TYR A 268 -5.09 -44.19 -76.56
CA TYR A 268 -4.54 -45.44 -77.09
C TYR A 268 -5.52 -46.58 -76.88
#